data_AF-A0A4Q7DXV3-F1
#
_entry.id   AF-A0A4Q7DXV3-F1
#
_cell.length_a   1.000
_cell.length_b   1.000
_cell.length_c   1.000
_cell.angle_alpha   90.00
_cell.angle_beta   90.00
_cell.angle_gamma   90.00
#
_symmetry.space_group_name_H-M   'P 1'
#
loop_
_entity.id
_entity.type
_entity.pdbx_description
1 polymer ?
#
loop_
_entity_poly.entity_id
_entity_poly.type
_entity_poly.pdbx_seq_one_letter_code
_entity_poly.pdbx_strand_id
1 'polypeptide(L)'
;MYLFVTLHDLLACRQEQIKIIRKIMKQQVKQSAVFMAMLVFGVCLGVALKYGYTKLSYHAYVITQDTSAHYEGTDKPVILYTTHWCQYCKQVQSYFNRHNIDYLSRDIESDDQRIKVLFNSLQHADIPQIIIGNKVITGSNINIVEKALRDHAFL
;
A
#
# COMPACT_ATOMS: atom_id res chain seq x y z
N MET A 1 79.12 0.34 10.91
CA MET A 1 78.56 1.36 9.99
C MET A 1 77.55 0.77 9.00
N TYR A 2 77.82 -0.39 8.37
CA TYR A 2 76.91 -1.04 7.41
C TYR A 2 75.56 -1.52 7.97
N LEU A 3 75.51 -1.97 9.23
CA LEU A 3 74.26 -2.47 9.85
C LEU A 3 73.22 -1.36 10.14
N PHE A 4 73.68 -0.10 10.27
CA PHE A 4 72.81 1.04 10.58
C PHE A 4 72.13 1.61 9.33
N VAL A 5 72.82 1.52 8.18
CA VAL A 5 72.30 1.95 6.87
C VAL A 5 71.15 1.03 6.42
N THR A 6 71.32 -0.28 6.55
CA THR A 6 70.28 -1.26 6.14
C THR A 6 69.00 -1.20 6.98
N LEU A 7 69.08 -0.87 8.27
CA LEU A 7 67.90 -0.70 9.14
C LEU A 7 67.09 0.55 8.77
N HIS A 8 67.76 1.64 8.41
CA HIS A 8 67.10 2.88 7.98
C HIS A 8 66.36 2.68 6.65
N ASP A 9 66.99 2.01 5.68
CA ASP A 9 66.39 1.70 4.38
C ASP A 9 65.18 0.74 4.51
N LEU A 10 65.25 -0.24 5.41
CA LEU A 10 64.12 -1.15 5.72
C LEU A 10 62.95 -0.42 6.39
N LEU A 11 63.21 0.52 7.29
CA LEU A 11 62.18 1.33 7.94
C LEU A 11 61.53 2.31 6.95
N ALA A 12 62.32 2.94 6.06
CA ALA A 12 61.81 3.80 5.00
C ALA A 12 60.91 3.02 4.01
N CYS A 13 61.33 1.82 3.60
CA CYS A 13 60.53 0.93 2.77
C CYS A 13 59.20 0.52 3.45
N ARG A 14 59.23 0.17 4.75
CA ARG A 14 58.01 -0.16 5.52
C ARG A 14 57.03 1.02 5.61
N GLN A 15 57.51 2.25 5.80
CA GLN A 15 56.64 3.44 5.84
C GLN A 15 55.99 3.72 4.49
N GLU A 16 56.71 3.50 3.39
CA GLU A 16 56.16 3.72 2.05
C GLU A 16 55.11 2.65 1.69
N GLN A 17 55.34 1.40 2.07
CA GLN A 17 54.33 0.32 1.96
C GLN A 17 53.06 0.64 2.77
N ILE A 18 53.20 1.17 4.00
CA ILE A 18 52.05 1.58 4.82
C ILE A 18 51.26 2.72 4.16
N LYS A 19 51.93 3.70 3.53
CA LYS A 19 51.25 4.78 2.79
C LYS A 19 50.48 4.24 1.59
N ILE A 20 51.06 3.32 0.82
CA ILE A 20 50.42 2.69 -0.34
C ILE A 20 49.18 1.90 0.11
N ILE A 21 49.31 1.06 1.14
CA ILE A 21 48.19 0.29 1.69
C ILE A 21 47.08 1.21 2.20
N ARG A 22 47.41 2.27 2.96
CA ARG A 22 46.43 3.27 3.42
C ARG A 22 45.73 3.97 2.25
N LYS A 23 46.44 4.25 1.15
CA LYS A 23 45.87 4.86 -0.05
C LYS A 23 44.88 3.90 -0.73
N ILE A 24 45.26 2.63 -0.91
CA ILE A 24 44.40 1.59 -1.50
C ILE A 24 43.18 1.32 -0.61
N MET A 25 43.36 1.17 0.71
CA MET A 25 42.26 0.98 1.66
C MET A 25 41.29 2.17 1.63
N LYS A 26 41.78 3.40 1.65
CA LYS A 26 40.91 4.59 1.52
C LYS A 26 40.17 4.61 0.19
N GLN A 27 40.81 4.17 -0.89
CA GLN A 27 40.18 4.09 -2.22
C GLN A 27 39.07 3.03 -2.26
N GLN A 28 39.34 1.83 -1.74
CA GLN A 28 38.37 0.73 -1.65
C GLN A 28 37.18 1.08 -0.73
N VAL A 29 37.46 1.72 0.41
CA VAL A 29 36.41 2.21 1.33
C VAL A 29 35.55 3.27 0.68
N LYS A 30 36.15 4.23 -0.04
CA LYS A 30 35.37 5.24 -0.80
C LYS A 30 34.49 4.59 -1.86
N GLN A 31 35.02 3.65 -2.62
CA GLN A 31 34.27 2.96 -3.68
C GLN A 31 33.12 2.13 -3.09
N SER A 32 33.37 1.38 -2.02
CA SER A 32 32.33 0.64 -1.30
C SER A 32 31.28 1.55 -0.68
N ALA A 33 31.68 2.68 -0.08
CA ALA A 33 30.76 3.65 0.50
C ALA A 33 29.84 4.28 -0.56
N VAL A 34 30.35 4.58 -1.76
CA VAL A 34 29.54 5.09 -2.88
C VAL A 34 28.49 4.06 -3.32
N PHE A 35 28.86 2.78 -3.45
CA PHE A 35 27.89 1.74 -3.81
C PHE A 35 26.82 1.55 -2.73
N MET A 36 27.21 1.55 -1.45
CA MET A 36 26.25 1.48 -0.35
C MET A 36 25.31 2.69 -0.35
N ALA A 37 25.83 3.90 -0.58
CA ALA A 37 25.00 5.11 -0.68
C ALA A 37 24.01 5.04 -1.86
N MET A 38 24.43 4.54 -3.01
CA MET A 38 23.54 4.32 -4.17
C MET A 38 22.44 3.30 -3.87
N LEU A 39 22.76 2.20 -3.19
CA LEU A 39 21.77 1.20 -2.79
C LEU A 39 20.77 1.75 -1.77
N VAL A 40 21.24 2.48 -0.75
CA VAL A 40 20.34 3.13 0.23
C VAL A 40 19.42 4.13 -0.47
N PHE A 41 19.97 4.97 -1.36
CA PHE A 41 19.16 5.92 -2.11
C PHE A 41 18.10 5.23 -2.98
N GLY A 42 18.47 4.15 -3.66
CA GLY A 42 17.55 3.34 -4.47
C GLY A 42 16.41 2.73 -3.64
N VAL A 43 16.72 2.16 -2.48
CA VAL A 43 15.71 1.61 -1.57
C VAL A 43 14.80 2.70 -1.01
N CYS A 44 15.35 3.84 -0.58
CA CYS A 44 14.57 4.97 -0.08
C CYS A 44 13.60 5.50 -1.15
N LEU A 45 14.08 5.68 -2.38
CA LEU A 45 13.24 6.13 -3.49
C LEU A 45 12.15 5.10 -3.81
N GLY A 46 12.48 3.80 -3.83
CA GLY A 46 11.52 2.73 -4.05
C GLY A 46 10.42 2.68 -2.98
N VAL A 47 10.79 2.81 -1.70
CA VAL A 47 9.81 2.87 -0.59
C VAL A 47 8.93 4.12 -0.70
N ALA A 48 9.52 5.28 -0.99
CA ALA A 48 8.78 6.53 -1.16
C ALA A 48 7.78 6.44 -2.33
N LEU A 49 8.21 5.90 -3.47
CA LEU A 49 7.34 5.68 -4.63
C LEU A 49 6.20 4.69 -4.31
N LYS A 50 6.50 3.57 -3.64
CA LYS A 50 5.47 2.61 -3.20
C LYS A 50 4.44 3.28 -2.29
N TYR A 51 4.89 4.08 -1.33
CA TYR A 51 4.01 4.78 -0.40
C TYR A 51 3.16 5.85 -1.11
N GLY A 52 3.76 6.62 -2.01
CA GLY A 52 3.05 7.59 -2.84
C GLY A 52 2.01 6.93 -3.76
N TYR A 53 2.40 5.85 -4.45
CA TYR A 53 1.54 5.10 -5.34
C TYR A 53 0.30 4.53 -4.62
N THR A 54 0.50 3.88 -3.47
CA THR A 54 -0.61 3.32 -2.69
C THR A 54 -1.59 4.38 -2.18
N LYS A 55 -1.11 5.58 -1.80
CA LYS A 55 -1.98 6.69 -1.40
C LYS A 55 -2.79 7.25 -2.59
N LEU A 56 -2.19 7.31 -3.77
CA LEU A 56 -2.86 7.77 -4.98
C LEU A 56 -3.91 6.76 -5.48
N SER A 57 -3.58 5.47 -5.51
CA SER A 57 -4.50 4.40 -5.90
C SER A 57 -5.67 4.23 -4.93
N TYR A 58 -5.50 4.57 -3.64
CA TYR A 58 -6.59 4.54 -2.66
C TYR A 58 -7.76 5.46 -3.06
N HIS A 59 -7.46 6.66 -3.59
CA HIS A 59 -8.50 7.62 -3.96
C HIS A 59 -9.26 7.25 -5.24
N ALA A 60 -8.68 6.43 -6.13
CA ALA A 60 -9.37 5.97 -7.33
C ALA A 60 -10.46 4.92 -7.03
N TYR A 61 -10.35 4.23 -5.89
CA TYR A 61 -11.24 3.14 -5.50
C TYR A 61 -12.29 3.57 -4.46
N VAL A 62 -12.09 4.72 -3.81
CA VAL A 62 -12.99 5.28 -2.79
C VAL A 62 -13.50 6.63 -3.27
N ILE A 63 -14.77 6.68 -3.62
CA ILE A 63 -15.46 7.84 -4.17
C ILE A 63 -16.30 8.45 -3.06
N THR A 64 -16.22 9.77 -2.88
CA THR A 64 -17.00 10.47 -1.85
C THR A 64 -18.17 11.19 -2.51
N GLN A 65 -19.38 10.76 -2.19
CA GLN A 65 -20.62 11.33 -2.74
C GLN A 65 -21.76 11.26 -1.72
N ASP A 66 -22.87 11.94 -2.00
CA ASP A 66 -24.08 11.79 -1.19
C ASP A 66 -24.69 10.41 -1.42
N THR A 67 -24.73 9.62 -0.35
CA THR A 67 -25.23 8.24 -0.34
C THR A 67 -26.46 8.09 0.56
N SER A 68 -27.02 9.20 1.06
CA SER A 68 -28.15 9.20 1.99
C SER A 68 -29.34 8.37 1.51
N ALA A 69 -29.68 8.48 0.22
CA ALA A 69 -30.75 7.71 -0.42
C ALA A 69 -30.56 6.18 -0.33
N HIS A 70 -29.31 5.70 -0.23
CA HIS A 70 -29.02 4.27 -0.12
C HIS A 70 -29.35 3.70 1.26
N TYR A 71 -29.42 4.52 2.29
CA TYR A 71 -29.77 4.09 3.65
C TYR A 71 -31.27 4.21 3.94
N GLU A 72 -32.07 4.74 3.01
CA GLU A 72 -33.51 4.85 3.22
C GLU A 72 -34.14 3.46 3.37
N GLY A 73 -34.89 3.27 4.46
CA GLY A 73 -35.55 2.00 4.79
C GLY A 73 -34.65 0.97 5.48
N THR A 74 -33.46 1.35 5.94
CA THR A 74 -32.54 0.45 6.67
C THR A 74 -31.76 1.19 7.75
N ASP A 75 -31.54 0.54 8.88
CA ASP A 75 -30.65 0.99 9.97
C ASP A 75 -29.23 0.43 9.82
N LYS A 76 -29.01 -0.45 8.83
CA LYS A 76 -27.72 -1.09 8.57
C LYS A 76 -26.65 -0.05 8.23
N PRO A 77 -25.46 -0.10 8.89
CA PRO A 77 -24.41 0.90 8.71
C PRO A 77 -23.63 0.76 7.40
N VAL A 78 -23.73 -0.39 6.73
CA VAL A 78 -23.03 -0.70 5.48
C VAL A 78 -24.04 -1.22 4.46
N ILE A 79 -23.96 -0.73 3.22
CA ILE A 79 -24.74 -1.26 2.09
C ILE A 79 -23.79 -1.95 1.12
N LEU A 80 -24.16 -3.15 0.67
CA LEU A 80 -23.39 -3.93 -0.30
C LEU A 80 -24.24 -4.25 -1.52
N TYR A 81 -23.88 -3.69 -2.68
CA TYR A 81 -24.45 -4.09 -3.96
C TYR A 81 -23.71 -5.32 -4.51
N THR A 82 -24.47 -6.33 -4.92
CA THR A 82 -23.97 -7.66 -5.28
C THR A 82 -24.81 -8.28 -6.41
N THR A 83 -24.37 -9.45 -6.89
CA THR A 83 -25.16 -10.42 -7.66
C THR A 83 -24.92 -11.82 -7.10
N HIS A 84 -25.85 -12.74 -7.33
CA HIS A 84 -25.81 -14.09 -6.76
C HIS A 84 -24.58 -14.94 -7.18
N TRP A 85 -24.14 -14.79 -8.43
CA TRP A 85 -23.05 -15.58 -9.01
C TRP A 85 -21.65 -15.01 -8.74
N CYS A 86 -21.57 -13.76 -8.28
CA CYS A 86 -20.32 -13.01 -8.12
C CYS A 86 -19.45 -13.53 -6.96
N GLN A 87 -18.32 -14.17 -7.29
CA GLN A 87 -17.36 -14.68 -6.28
C GLN A 87 -16.70 -13.56 -5.47
N TYR A 88 -16.37 -12.43 -6.11
CA TYR A 88 -15.79 -11.27 -5.42
C TYR A 88 -16.74 -10.65 -4.40
N CYS A 89 -18.04 -10.68 -4.67
CA CYS A 89 -19.07 -10.23 -3.76
C CYS A 89 -19.15 -11.16 -2.54
N LYS A 90 -19.11 -12.47 -2.77
CA LYS A 90 -19.05 -13.48 -1.70
C LYS A 90 -17.81 -13.32 -0.81
N GLN A 91 -16.67 -12.91 -1.38
CA GLN A 91 -15.46 -12.61 -0.61
C GLN A 91 -15.70 -11.45 0.38
N VAL A 92 -16.33 -10.37 -0.06
CA VAL A 92 -16.67 -9.21 0.79
C VAL A 92 -17.69 -9.61 1.86
N GLN A 93 -18.75 -10.33 1.49
CA GLN A 93 -19.75 -10.86 2.44
C GLN A 93 -19.09 -11.76 3.51
N SER A 94 -18.20 -12.66 3.10
CA SER A 94 -17.47 -13.54 4.02
C SER A 94 -16.60 -12.73 4.99
N TYR A 95 -15.98 -11.65 4.52
CA TYR A 95 -15.24 -10.75 5.39
C TYR A 95 -16.16 -10.08 6.41
N PHE A 96 -17.27 -9.45 5.98
CA PHE A 96 -18.24 -8.83 6.88
C PHE A 96 -18.77 -9.80 7.94
N ASN A 97 -19.16 -11.01 7.50
CA ASN A 97 -19.65 -12.04 8.41
C ASN A 97 -18.61 -12.48 9.44
N ARG A 98 -17.34 -12.67 9.04
CA ARG A 98 -16.25 -13.06 9.96
C ARG A 98 -15.93 -11.98 10.98
N HIS A 99 -16.11 -10.72 10.62
CA HIS A 99 -15.83 -9.56 11.47
C HIS A 99 -17.08 -9.00 12.18
N ASN A 100 -18.22 -9.68 12.09
CA ASN A 100 -19.51 -9.26 12.67
C ASN A 100 -19.93 -7.84 12.26
N ILE A 101 -19.65 -7.47 11.01
CA ILE A 101 -20.01 -6.18 10.45
C ILE A 101 -21.45 -6.29 9.99
N ASP A 102 -22.31 -5.41 10.49
CA ASP A 102 -23.72 -5.40 10.09
C ASP A 102 -23.88 -4.69 8.75
N TYR A 103 -24.57 -5.33 7.80
CA TYR A 103 -24.73 -4.79 6.45
C TYR A 103 -26.04 -5.23 5.79
N LEU A 104 -26.50 -4.42 4.83
CA LEU A 104 -27.58 -4.77 3.92
C LEU A 104 -27.01 -5.19 2.57
N SER A 105 -27.27 -6.43 2.15
CA SER A 105 -26.93 -6.91 0.82
C SER A 105 -28.08 -6.63 -0.16
N ARG A 106 -27.80 -5.95 -1.27
CA ARG A 106 -28.76 -5.66 -2.35
C ARG A 106 -28.31 -6.32 -3.64
N ASP A 107 -29.13 -7.25 -4.14
CA ASP A 107 -28.89 -7.92 -5.42
C ASP A 107 -29.40 -7.06 -6.58
N ILE A 108 -28.50 -6.59 -7.44
CA ILE A 108 -28.85 -5.74 -8.58
C ILE A 108 -29.57 -6.51 -9.70
N GLU A 109 -29.50 -7.84 -9.69
CA GLU A 109 -30.21 -8.70 -10.64
C GLU A 109 -31.60 -9.10 -10.15
N SER A 110 -31.99 -8.70 -8.92
CA SER A 110 -33.34 -8.93 -8.42
C SER A 110 -34.41 -8.14 -9.19
N ASP A 111 -35.68 -8.51 -8.99
CA ASP A 111 -36.82 -7.83 -9.61
C ASP A 111 -37.13 -6.44 -9.00
N ASP A 112 -36.40 -6.04 -7.95
CA ASP A 112 -36.59 -4.76 -7.30
C ASP A 112 -35.98 -3.61 -8.12
N GLN A 113 -36.86 -2.81 -8.74
CA GLN A 113 -36.48 -1.64 -9.53
C GLN A 113 -35.81 -0.55 -8.69
N ARG A 114 -36.17 -0.41 -7.41
CA ARG A 114 -35.55 0.59 -6.52
C ARG A 114 -34.07 0.30 -6.33
N ILE A 115 -33.70 -0.98 -6.20
CA ILE A 115 -32.29 -1.40 -6.09
C ILE A 115 -31.50 -0.98 -7.35
N LYS A 116 -32.07 -1.23 -8.54
CA LYS A 116 -31.44 -0.88 -9.82
C LYS A 116 -31.27 0.64 -9.99
N VAL A 117 -32.29 1.42 -9.63
CA VAL A 117 -32.23 2.89 -9.68
C VAL A 117 -31.15 3.43 -8.76
N LEU A 118 -31.10 2.96 -7.51
CA LEU A 118 -30.06 3.36 -6.56
C LEU A 118 -28.67 2.91 -7.02
N PHE A 119 -28.53 1.70 -7.54
CA PHE A 119 -27.24 1.26 -8.09
C PHE A 119 -26.77 2.15 -9.24
N ASN A 120 -27.66 2.48 -10.17
CA ASN A 120 -27.35 3.36 -11.30
C ASN A 120 -27.02 4.80 -10.86
N SER A 121 -27.58 5.29 -9.74
CA SER A 121 -27.24 6.62 -9.22
C SER A 121 -25.81 6.74 -8.70
N LEU A 122 -25.13 5.61 -8.48
CA LEU A 122 -23.70 5.59 -8.15
C LEU A 122 -22.83 5.93 -9.37
N GLN A 123 -23.37 5.89 -10.59
CA GLN A 123 -22.65 6.19 -11.85
C GLN A 123 -21.44 5.28 -12.12
N HIS A 124 -21.34 4.17 -11.40
CA HIS A 124 -20.35 3.12 -11.57
C HIS A 124 -21.09 1.80 -11.76
N ALA A 125 -20.67 1.00 -12.74
CA ALA A 125 -21.32 -0.28 -13.07
C ALA A 125 -20.62 -1.49 -12.42
N ASP A 126 -19.48 -1.28 -11.76
CA ASP A 126 -18.69 -2.37 -11.19
C ASP A 126 -19.35 -2.94 -9.95
N ILE A 127 -19.20 -4.24 -9.72
CA ILE A 127 -19.61 -4.92 -8.49
C ILE A 127 -18.42 -5.70 -7.91
N PRO A 128 -18.36 -5.91 -6.57
CA PRO A 128 -19.27 -5.36 -5.57
C PRO A 128 -19.10 -3.84 -5.38
N GLN A 129 -20.16 -3.14 -4.95
CA GLN A 129 -20.05 -1.77 -4.43
C GLN A 129 -20.40 -1.75 -2.96
N ILE A 130 -19.50 -1.21 -2.15
CA ILE A 130 -19.67 -1.07 -0.71
C ILE A 130 -19.87 0.40 -0.39
N ILE A 131 -20.96 0.71 0.32
CA ILE A 131 -21.25 2.05 0.81
C ILE A 131 -21.06 2.06 2.32
N ILE A 132 -20.23 3.00 2.80
CA ILE A 132 -19.94 3.22 4.21
C ILE A 132 -19.98 4.72 4.46
N GLY A 133 -21.02 5.22 5.14
CA GLY A 133 -21.29 6.65 5.21
C GLY A 133 -21.36 7.24 3.80
N ASN A 134 -20.64 8.34 3.55
CA ASN A 134 -20.55 9.02 2.25
C ASN A 134 -19.48 8.44 1.29
N LYS A 135 -18.88 7.30 1.63
CA LYS A 135 -17.86 6.64 0.80
C LYS A 135 -18.48 5.50 0.03
N VAL A 136 -18.25 5.49 -1.28
CA VAL A 136 -18.56 4.40 -2.20
C VAL A 136 -17.26 3.73 -2.61
N ILE A 137 -17.20 2.43 -2.46
CA ILE A 137 -16.00 1.62 -2.62
C ILE A 137 -16.29 0.56 -3.69
N THR A 138 -15.51 0.53 -4.78
CA THR A 138 -15.82 -0.30 -5.96
C THR A 138 -14.88 -1.49 -6.12
N GLY A 139 -15.32 -2.71 -5.83
CA GLY A 139 -14.56 -3.96 -6.00
C GLY A 139 -14.38 -4.74 -4.69
N SER A 140 -13.50 -5.75 -4.67
CA SER A 140 -13.29 -6.63 -3.50
C SER A 140 -11.92 -6.49 -2.80
N ASN A 141 -11.23 -5.36 -2.94
CA ASN A 141 -9.98 -5.12 -2.23
C ASN A 141 -10.21 -4.91 -0.73
N ILE A 142 -10.08 -6.00 0.05
CA ILE A 142 -10.34 -6.03 1.48
C ILE A 142 -9.53 -5.00 2.26
N ASN A 143 -8.28 -4.71 1.89
CA ASN A 143 -7.47 -3.72 2.59
C ASN A 143 -8.10 -2.32 2.54
N ILE A 144 -8.75 -1.98 1.41
CA ILE A 144 -9.40 -0.68 1.24
C ILE A 144 -10.72 -0.65 2.01
N VAL A 145 -11.50 -1.73 1.93
CA VAL A 145 -12.75 -1.88 2.69
C VAL A 145 -12.48 -1.76 4.20
N GLU A 146 -11.49 -2.48 4.71
CA GLU A 146 -11.09 -2.47 6.11
C GLU A 146 -10.61 -1.08 6.57
N LYS A 147 -9.87 -0.36 5.71
CA LYS A 147 -9.47 1.01 6.01
C LYS A 147 -10.69 1.95 6.11
N ALA A 148 -11.65 1.84 5.19
CA ALA A 148 -12.85 2.67 5.23
C ALA A 148 -13.77 2.34 6.43
N LEU A 149 -13.80 1.08 6.87
CA LEU A 149 -14.49 0.64 8.07
C LEU A 149 -13.86 1.22 9.34
N ARG A 150 -12.53 1.18 9.45
CA ARG A 150 -11.79 1.82 10.55
C ARG A 150 -12.01 3.32 10.63
N ASP A 151 -12.02 4.01 9.49
CA ASP A 151 -12.24 5.46 9.43
C ASP A 151 -13.62 5.86 10.02
N HIS A 152 -14.58 4.94 10.08
CA HIS A 152 -15.92 5.12 10.66
C HIS A 152 -16.13 4.39 12.00
N ALA A 153 -15.04 3.91 12.64
CA ALA A 153 -15.06 3.23 13.93
C ALA A 153 -15.92 1.94 13.99
N PHE A 154 -16.05 1.23 12.86
CA PHE A 154 -16.65 -0.11 12.84
C PHE A 154 -15.66 -1.22 13.27
N LEU A 155 -14.37 -0.90 13.30
CA LEU A 155 -13.23 -1.77 13.62
C LEU A 155 -12.19 -1.02 14.46
#